data_AF-A0ABD1MZ95-F1
#
_entry.id   AF-A0ABD1MZ95-F1
#
_cell.length_a   1.000
_cell.length_b   1.000
_cell.length_c   1.000
_cell.angle_alpha   90.00
_cell.angle_beta   90.00
_cell.angle_gamma   90.00
#
_symmetry.space_group_name_H-M   'P 1'
#
loop_
_entity.id
_entity.type
_entity.pdbx_description
1 polymer ?
#
loop_
_entity_poly.entity_id
_entity_poly.type
_entity_poly.pdbx_seq_one_letter_code
_entity_poly.pdbx_strand_id
1 'polypeptide(L)'
;MSALSCNKQKGERTGMLRGDVIEKACALSLKAHKSPDKHYFVEKVNRNEVIIYFPGSEAVKDWYSQTNFGETKVDLHLFPSLKSIGNEEPALVNEAFLKRFQDIFHRSALQAKVEKAMNKGKQIVFAGHSSGAPVAILATLWALEKYQTPKSHFGIPPQCVTFGSPLVGNHIFSHATRRENWAHHFFHYVMRYDMVPRILLAPLSSLCDPISQYFNPKSKSFMSESVRRANATATSDFYFATMSNAATITNYVASKLMGSTETTLLTMANFIPLSPYRPFGTYIFCTGNGQLRKQIVIKNPEAVLQVLFFSAQLSTEEAEAAEVPYRSLREHAIYGTELQKMGTQNVVNLDQLDKIPLSEDAAGGSTATIINTALDDLGLGLRARLFLRAAAEWEARRFDNERKFNEKKAFVEEKLKELQKYREFWEHQKRGFYDGFREHEKTEDFSANVTRLDLAGVWDEIIEKLRSYELPDEFEGKKEWIDLGTRFRKLVEPLDVANYYRHARHYKDGANSYMDKGRAKRYRYPQRWLEHAERRPREVISESCFWAEVEDIRYKTSNGNGLFEDVKERVERLEAQIKGWSVKGDLAKDALLEGSTLVKWWKTLPSSHREQSCIRSFIE
;
A
#
# COMPACT_ATOMS: atom_id res chain seq x y z
N MET A 1 4.64 3.98 43.83
CA MET A 1 6.04 4.17 43.41
C MET A 1 6.58 2.81 42.96
N SER A 2 7.38 2.80 41.89
CA SER A 2 7.79 1.68 40.99
C SER A 2 6.75 1.34 39.91
N ALA A 3 6.85 1.84 38.67
CA ALA A 3 7.85 1.69 37.60
C ALA A 3 7.62 0.43 36.75
N LEU A 4 6.84 0.59 35.66
CA LEU A 4 6.94 -0.26 34.48
C LEU A 4 7.18 0.66 33.27
N SER A 5 8.42 0.59 32.81
CA SER A 5 8.98 1.29 31.67
C SER A 5 8.20 0.94 30.40
N CYS A 6 7.36 1.87 29.95
CA CYS A 6 6.91 1.91 28.57
C CYS A 6 8.10 2.42 27.74
N ASN A 7 8.62 1.57 26.85
CA ASN A 7 9.58 1.99 25.84
C ASN A 7 9.00 3.20 25.10
N LYS A 8 9.52 4.38 25.41
CA LYS A 8 9.31 5.62 24.67
C LYS A 8 9.86 5.43 23.27
N GLN A 9 9.03 4.94 22.35
CA GLN A 9 9.12 5.40 20.97
C GLN A 9 8.91 6.92 21.00
N LYS A 10 9.87 7.65 20.44
CA LYS A 10 9.91 9.11 20.42
C LYS A 10 8.61 9.67 19.80
N GLY A 11 7.76 10.25 20.64
CA GLY A 11 6.96 11.44 20.30
C GLY A 11 5.93 11.32 19.18
N GLU A 12 5.03 10.33 19.21
CA GLU A 12 3.74 10.49 18.55
C GLU A 12 2.79 11.24 19.49
N ARG A 13 2.59 12.55 19.27
CA ARG A 13 1.34 13.18 19.69
C ARG A 13 0.24 12.36 19.02
N THR A 14 -0.71 11.82 19.78
CA THR A 14 -1.92 11.21 19.21
C THR A 14 -2.53 12.21 18.24
N GLY A 15 -2.35 11.99 16.93
CA GLY A 15 -2.72 12.91 15.84
C GLY A 15 -4.23 13.04 15.65
N MET A 16 -5.03 12.67 16.65
CA MET A 16 -6.48 12.71 16.59
C MET A 16 -6.94 14.16 16.56
N LEU A 17 -7.81 14.47 15.61
CA LEU A 17 -8.41 15.79 15.48
C LEU A 17 -9.15 16.18 16.76
N ARG A 18 -9.21 17.50 17.02
CA ARG A 18 -10.01 18.00 18.14
C ARG A 18 -11.49 17.68 17.90
N GLY A 19 -12.21 17.34 18.96
CA GLY A 19 -13.64 16.98 18.90
C GLY A 19 -14.51 18.03 18.21
N ASP A 20 -14.24 19.32 18.45
CA ASP A 20 -14.95 20.44 17.81
C ASP A 20 -14.78 20.45 16.28
N VAL A 21 -13.60 20.07 15.79
CA VAL A 21 -13.32 20.00 14.34
C VAL A 21 -14.03 18.81 13.71
N ILE A 22 -14.08 17.67 14.42
CA ILE A 22 -14.78 16.45 13.96
C ILE A 22 -16.29 16.70 13.87
N GLU A 23 -16.90 17.28 14.91
CA GLU A 23 -18.33 17.61 14.91
C GLU A 23 -18.67 18.60 13.79
N LYS A 24 -17.84 19.64 13.61
CA LYS A 24 -18.02 20.61 12.52
C LYS A 24 -17.84 19.93 11.15
N ALA A 25 -16.85 19.07 10.97
CA ALA A 25 -16.64 18.31 9.73
C ALA A 25 -17.84 17.40 9.41
N CYS A 26 -18.43 16.74 10.42
CA CYS A 26 -19.64 15.94 10.25
C CYS A 26 -20.82 16.78 9.78
N ALA A 27 -21.10 17.88 10.50
CA ALA A 27 -22.21 18.77 10.17
C ALA A 27 -22.10 19.36 8.75
N LEU A 28 -20.89 19.76 8.35
CA LEU A 28 -20.62 20.27 7.01
C LEU A 28 -20.77 19.19 5.93
N SER A 29 -20.26 17.99 6.18
CA SER A 29 -20.36 16.86 5.25
C SER A 29 -21.82 16.46 4.99
N LEU A 30 -22.66 16.45 6.03
CA LEU A 30 -24.10 16.23 5.89
C LEU A 30 -24.81 17.39 5.18
N LYS A 31 -24.39 18.65 5.45
CA LYS A 31 -24.92 19.83 4.76
C LYS A 31 -24.60 19.84 3.27
N ALA A 32 -23.46 19.28 2.85
CA ALA A 32 -23.02 19.24 1.47
C ALA A 32 -24.05 18.58 0.54
N HIS A 33 -24.76 17.56 1.03
CA HIS A 33 -25.81 16.87 0.27
C HIS A 33 -26.93 17.80 -0.21
N LYS A 34 -27.14 18.96 0.45
CA LYS A 34 -28.13 19.96 0.02
C LYS A 34 -27.79 20.62 -1.33
N SER A 35 -26.56 20.50 -1.80
CA SER A 35 -26.12 21.11 -3.05
C SER A 35 -25.18 20.14 -3.81
N PRO A 36 -25.73 19.03 -4.33
CA PRO A 36 -24.95 17.95 -4.94
C PRO A 36 -24.24 18.38 -6.23
N ASP A 37 -24.71 19.43 -6.90
CA ASP A 37 -24.13 19.95 -8.15
C ASP A 37 -22.79 20.67 -7.96
N LYS A 38 -22.40 20.99 -6.71
CA LYS A 38 -21.12 21.63 -6.42
C LYS A 38 -20.04 20.59 -6.23
N HIS A 39 -18.90 20.77 -6.90
CA HIS A 39 -17.75 19.85 -6.79
C HIS A 39 -17.22 19.67 -5.36
N TYR A 40 -17.08 20.77 -4.61
CA TYR A 40 -16.61 20.76 -3.22
C TYR A 40 -16.96 22.07 -2.52
N PHE A 41 -16.78 22.10 -1.21
CA PHE A 41 -16.96 23.26 -0.36
C PHE A 41 -15.74 23.51 0.51
N VAL A 42 -15.58 24.75 0.98
CA VAL A 42 -14.50 25.14 1.87
C VAL A 42 -15.07 25.96 3.02
N GLU A 43 -14.77 25.55 4.24
CA GLU A 43 -15.17 26.24 5.46
C GLU A 43 -13.92 26.56 6.30
N LYS A 44 -13.79 27.81 6.74
CA LYS A 44 -12.74 28.19 7.69
C LYS A 44 -13.22 27.85 9.09
N VAL A 45 -12.44 27.06 9.83
CA VAL A 45 -12.75 26.75 11.23
C VAL A 45 -12.25 27.89 12.12
N ASN A 46 -11.00 28.28 11.94
CA ASN A 46 -10.37 29.42 12.60
C ASN A 46 -9.25 29.99 11.70
N ARG A 47 -8.35 30.80 12.27
CA ARG A 47 -7.24 31.40 11.51
C ARG A 47 -6.31 30.34 10.90
N ASN A 48 -6.15 29.20 11.54
CA ASN A 48 -5.14 28.18 11.23
C ASN A 48 -5.72 26.89 10.64
N GLU A 49 -7.04 26.68 10.68
CA GLU A 49 -7.68 25.43 10.23
C GLU A 49 -8.74 25.69 9.14
N VAL A 50 -8.77 24.81 8.13
CA VAL A 50 -9.74 24.82 7.04
C VAL A 50 -10.27 23.42 6.79
N ILE A 51 -11.59 23.29 6.62
CA ILE A 51 -12.25 22.05 6.22
C ILE A 51 -12.62 22.15 4.75
N ILE A 52 -12.16 21.20 3.94
CA ILE A 52 -12.58 21.02 2.55
C ILE A 52 -13.47 19.78 2.52
N TYR A 53 -14.70 19.90 2.05
CA TYR A 53 -15.67 18.81 2.14
C TYR A 53 -16.46 18.61 0.85
N PHE A 54 -16.85 17.36 0.62
CA PHE A 54 -17.39 16.91 -0.67
C PHE A 54 -18.81 16.37 -0.51
N PRO A 55 -19.74 16.73 -1.42
CA PRO A 55 -21.09 16.15 -1.39
C PRO A 55 -21.06 14.67 -1.79
N GLY A 56 -21.98 13.90 -1.20
CA GLY A 56 -22.28 12.55 -1.66
C GLY A 56 -23.10 12.58 -2.94
N SER A 57 -23.03 11.48 -3.68
CA SER A 57 -23.94 11.15 -4.77
C SER A 57 -24.80 9.94 -4.41
N GLU A 58 -26.04 10.00 -4.87
CA GLU A 58 -27.07 8.96 -4.73
C GLU A 58 -27.18 8.12 -6.03
N ALA A 59 -26.53 8.54 -7.12
CA ALA A 59 -26.64 7.85 -8.40
C ALA A 59 -25.80 6.57 -8.41
N VAL A 60 -26.37 5.43 -8.83
CA VAL A 60 -25.67 4.13 -8.82
C VAL A 60 -24.38 4.13 -9.63
N LYS A 61 -24.37 4.86 -10.76
CA LYS A 61 -23.17 5.07 -11.59
C LYS A 61 -21.99 5.71 -10.83
N ASP A 62 -22.26 6.36 -9.71
CA ASP A 62 -21.27 7.02 -8.85
C ASP A 62 -20.77 6.10 -7.72
N TRP A 63 -21.23 4.84 -7.68
CA TRP A 63 -20.87 3.80 -6.72
C TRP A 63 -20.29 2.54 -7.36
N TYR A 64 -20.81 2.14 -8.52
CA TYR A 64 -20.37 0.94 -9.23
C TYR A 64 -20.10 1.24 -10.70
N SER A 65 -19.11 0.53 -11.26
CA SER A 65 -18.83 0.48 -12.68
C SER A 65 -19.11 -0.91 -13.26
N GLN A 66 -18.58 -1.24 -14.45
CA GLN A 66 -18.95 -2.43 -15.20
C GLN A 66 -18.37 -3.75 -14.66
N THR A 67 -17.31 -3.71 -13.84
CA THR A 67 -16.72 -4.93 -13.25
C THR A 67 -17.55 -5.46 -12.07
N ASN A 68 -17.27 -6.69 -11.62
CA ASN A 68 -18.01 -7.34 -10.52
C ASN A 68 -18.13 -6.47 -9.25
N PHE A 69 -17.08 -5.74 -8.90
CA PHE A 69 -17.04 -4.85 -7.73
C PHE A 69 -16.80 -3.38 -8.11
N GLY A 70 -16.83 -3.01 -9.38
CA GLY A 70 -16.59 -1.66 -9.87
C GLY A 70 -15.15 -1.15 -9.66
N GLU A 71 -14.18 -2.05 -9.54
CA GLU A 71 -12.77 -1.77 -9.30
C GLU A 71 -11.97 -1.45 -10.57
N THR A 72 -10.99 -0.56 -10.47
CA THR A 72 -10.03 -0.22 -11.52
C THR A 72 -8.64 0.03 -10.94
N LYS A 73 -7.61 0.04 -11.79
CA LYS A 73 -6.25 0.44 -11.36
C LYS A 73 -6.23 1.93 -11.03
N VAL A 74 -5.58 2.28 -9.93
CA VAL A 74 -5.36 3.67 -9.57
C VAL A 74 -4.48 4.38 -10.61
N ASP A 75 -4.73 5.67 -10.81
CA ASP A 75 -3.94 6.52 -11.68
C ASP A 75 -2.56 6.84 -11.05
N LEU A 76 -1.51 6.17 -11.50
CA LEU A 76 -0.15 6.35 -10.99
C LEU A 76 0.47 7.71 -11.36
N HIS A 77 -0.13 8.50 -12.26
CA HIS A 77 0.31 9.88 -12.49
C HIS A 77 -0.11 10.80 -11.34
N LEU A 78 -1.28 10.54 -10.75
CA LEU A 78 -1.78 11.26 -9.57
C LEU A 78 -1.29 10.65 -8.25
N PHE A 79 -1.11 9.33 -8.22
CA PHE A 79 -0.82 8.55 -7.01
C PHE A 79 0.34 7.56 -7.19
N PRO A 80 1.56 8.00 -7.54
CA PRO A 80 2.69 7.11 -7.79
C PRO A 80 3.07 6.20 -6.61
N SER A 81 2.77 6.57 -5.36
CA SER A 81 3.00 5.71 -4.20
C SER A 81 1.94 4.63 -4.01
N LEU A 82 0.75 4.72 -4.61
CA LEU A 82 -0.33 3.73 -4.41
C LEU A 82 -0.13 2.46 -5.27
N LYS A 83 0.97 1.76 -5.03
CA LYS A 83 1.35 0.50 -5.68
C LYS A 83 2.17 -0.36 -4.72
N SER A 84 2.26 -1.66 -4.99
CA SER A 84 3.30 -2.53 -4.42
C SER A 84 4.60 -2.25 -5.17
N ILE A 85 5.65 -1.81 -4.46
CA ILE A 85 6.91 -1.37 -5.09
C ILE A 85 7.62 -2.58 -5.71
N GLY A 86 7.88 -3.59 -4.90
CA GLY A 86 8.57 -4.81 -5.31
C GLY A 86 7.82 -5.58 -6.40
N ASN A 87 6.50 -5.77 -6.26
CA ASN A 87 5.70 -6.48 -7.25
C ASN A 87 5.40 -5.65 -8.51
N GLU A 88 5.58 -4.32 -8.45
CA GLU A 88 5.21 -3.36 -9.51
C GLU A 88 3.72 -3.45 -9.90
N GLU A 89 2.87 -3.53 -8.89
CA GLU A 89 1.42 -3.67 -9.08
C GLU A 89 0.68 -2.43 -8.54
N PRO A 90 -0.04 -1.67 -9.38
CA PRO A 90 -0.88 -0.57 -8.91
C PRO A 90 -1.97 -1.06 -7.97
N ALA A 91 -2.33 -0.25 -6.97
CA ALA A 91 -3.51 -0.53 -6.17
C ALA A 91 -4.78 -0.51 -7.02
N LEU A 92 -5.77 -1.31 -6.62
CA LEU A 92 -7.12 -1.22 -7.16
C LEU A 92 -7.96 -0.29 -6.29
N VAL A 93 -8.77 0.55 -6.91
CA VAL A 93 -9.72 1.47 -6.28
C VAL A 93 -11.07 1.40 -6.97
N ASN A 94 -12.12 1.87 -6.31
CA ASN A 94 -13.43 2.00 -6.95
C ASN A 94 -13.37 3.03 -8.09
N GLU A 95 -13.74 2.61 -9.29
CA GLU A 95 -13.65 3.41 -10.51
C GLU A 95 -14.55 4.64 -10.46
N ALA A 96 -15.76 4.50 -9.93
CA ALA A 96 -16.72 5.60 -9.85
C ALA A 96 -16.21 6.70 -8.90
N PHE A 97 -15.64 6.32 -7.75
CA PHE A 97 -15.03 7.28 -6.82
C PHE A 97 -13.79 7.95 -7.40
N LEU A 98 -12.94 7.19 -8.11
CA LEU A 98 -11.76 7.73 -8.79
C LEU A 98 -12.15 8.76 -9.86
N LYS A 99 -13.11 8.43 -10.73
CA LYS A 99 -13.61 9.35 -11.77
C LYS A 99 -14.18 10.63 -11.18
N ARG A 100 -14.98 10.52 -10.11
CA ARG A 100 -15.51 11.70 -9.41
C ARG A 100 -14.40 12.59 -8.85
N PHE A 101 -13.37 11.99 -8.25
CA PHE A 101 -12.21 12.76 -7.80
C PHE A 101 -11.49 13.43 -8.97
N GLN A 102 -11.22 12.72 -10.07
CA GLN A 102 -10.56 13.26 -11.26
C GLN A 102 -11.36 14.41 -11.88
N ASP A 103 -12.67 14.28 -12.00
CA ASP A 103 -13.54 15.36 -12.50
C ASP A 103 -13.43 16.61 -11.61
N ILE A 104 -13.48 16.44 -10.29
CA ILE A 104 -13.28 17.56 -9.34
C ILE A 104 -11.86 18.12 -9.47
N PHE A 105 -10.85 17.26 -9.61
CA PHE A 105 -9.45 17.64 -9.69
C PHE A 105 -9.17 18.50 -10.94
N HIS A 106 -9.70 18.12 -12.09
CA HIS A 106 -9.45 18.80 -13.37
C HIS A 106 -10.40 19.98 -13.64
N ARG A 107 -11.65 19.92 -13.17
CA ARG A 107 -12.69 20.92 -13.53
C ARG A 107 -12.95 21.96 -12.44
N SER A 108 -12.18 21.97 -11.36
CA SER A 108 -12.41 22.86 -10.23
C SER A 108 -11.13 23.54 -9.72
N ALA A 109 -11.29 24.55 -8.88
CA ALA A 109 -10.15 25.25 -8.27
C ALA A 109 -9.52 24.52 -7.06
N LEU A 110 -9.79 23.22 -6.87
CA LEU A 110 -9.38 22.46 -5.67
C LEU A 110 -7.87 22.57 -5.44
N GLN A 111 -7.06 22.32 -6.48
CA GLN A 111 -5.60 22.38 -6.38
C GLN A 111 -5.12 23.74 -5.88
N ALA A 112 -5.60 24.83 -6.48
CA ALA A 112 -5.24 26.19 -6.09
C ALA A 112 -5.69 26.54 -4.66
N LYS A 113 -6.83 26.00 -4.19
CA LYS A 113 -7.29 26.20 -2.81
C LYS A 113 -6.40 25.46 -1.81
N VAL A 114 -6.02 24.22 -2.10
CA VAL A 114 -5.13 23.42 -1.25
C VAL A 114 -3.76 24.10 -1.17
N GLU A 115 -3.18 24.47 -2.32
CA GLU A 115 -1.90 25.17 -2.38
C GLU A 115 -1.92 26.49 -1.58
N LYS A 116 -2.97 27.30 -1.75
CA LYS A 116 -3.14 28.54 -0.98
C LYS A 116 -3.25 28.29 0.54
N ALA A 117 -3.85 27.19 0.96
CA ALA A 117 -3.96 26.84 2.38
C ALA A 117 -2.61 26.34 2.93
N MET A 118 -1.91 25.49 2.18
CA MET A 118 -0.56 24.99 2.51
C MET A 118 0.45 26.15 2.63
N ASN A 119 0.47 27.07 1.67
CA ASN A 119 1.35 28.24 1.68
C ASN A 119 1.11 29.17 2.89
N LYS A 120 -0.09 29.10 3.48
CA LYS A 120 -0.46 29.86 4.68
C LYS A 120 -0.23 29.08 5.98
N GLY A 121 0.39 27.91 5.91
CA GLY A 121 0.63 27.05 7.07
C GLY A 121 -0.65 26.59 7.77
N LYS A 122 -1.77 26.45 7.03
CA LYS A 122 -3.04 26.02 7.62
C LYS A 122 -3.10 24.49 7.68
N GLN A 123 -3.66 23.96 8.77
CA GLN A 123 -4.10 22.57 8.82
C GLN A 123 -5.32 22.41 7.89
N ILE A 124 -5.18 21.54 6.90
CA ILE A 124 -6.27 21.16 5.99
C ILE A 124 -6.90 19.88 6.52
N VAL A 125 -8.22 19.87 6.63
CA VAL A 125 -9.02 18.68 6.93
C VAL A 125 -9.92 18.40 5.75
N PHE A 126 -9.71 17.29 5.06
CA PHE A 126 -10.64 16.79 4.06
C PHE A 126 -11.74 15.98 4.74
N ALA A 127 -12.99 16.26 4.42
CA ALA A 127 -14.12 15.59 5.04
C ALA A 127 -15.18 15.14 4.05
N GLY A 128 -15.88 14.06 4.36
CA GLY A 128 -16.99 13.58 3.55
C GLY A 128 -17.88 12.61 4.29
N HIS A 129 -19.12 12.54 3.86
CA HIS A 129 -20.11 11.57 4.32
C HIS A 129 -20.52 10.67 3.15
N SER A 130 -20.73 9.38 3.40
CA SER A 130 -21.15 8.41 2.36
C SER A 130 -20.20 8.44 1.15
N SER A 131 -20.70 8.44 -0.09
CA SER A 131 -19.86 8.58 -1.30
C SER A 131 -19.07 9.89 -1.43
N GLY A 132 -19.31 10.90 -0.60
CA GLY A 132 -18.43 12.07 -0.51
C GLY A 132 -17.10 11.76 0.19
N ALA A 133 -17.07 10.74 1.05
CA ALA A 133 -15.89 10.34 1.81
C ALA A 133 -14.75 9.74 0.95
N PRO A 134 -15.01 8.83 0.00
CA PRO A 134 -13.97 8.37 -0.94
C PRO A 134 -13.28 9.51 -1.69
N VAL A 135 -14.02 10.55 -2.08
CA VAL A 135 -13.44 11.74 -2.72
C VAL A 135 -12.53 12.50 -1.75
N ALA A 136 -12.93 12.63 -0.48
CA ALA A 136 -12.10 13.22 0.56
C ALA A 136 -10.80 12.42 0.81
N ILE A 137 -10.90 11.08 0.79
CA ILE A 137 -9.77 10.17 0.92
C ILE A 137 -8.79 10.38 -0.23
N LEU A 138 -9.26 10.34 -1.49
CA LEU A 138 -8.42 10.53 -2.67
C LEU A 138 -7.79 11.93 -2.72
N ALA A 139 -8.55 12.97 -2.34
CA ALA A 139 -8.01 14.33 -2.24
C ALA A 139 -6.90 14.46 -1.16
N THR A 140 -7.04 13.74 -0.04
CA THR A 140 -6.01 13.70 1.01
C THR A 140 -4.76 13.00 0.51
N LEU A 141 -4.90 11.84 -0.13
CA LEU A 141 -3.77 11.08 -0.69
C LEU A 141 -3.03 11.88 -1.75
N TRP A 142 -3.76 12.56 -2.64
CA TRP A 142 -3.15 13.45 -3.64
C TRP A 142 -2.34 14.57 -2.98
N ALA A 143 -2.89 15.19 -1.92
CA ALA A 143 -2.20 16.25 -1.20
C ALA A 143 -0.97 15.74 -0.42
N LEU A 144 -1.02 14.55 0.18
CA LEU A 144 0.13 13.89 0.81
C LEU A 144 1.21 13.60 -0.23
N GLU A 145 0.83 12.97 -1.34
CA GLU A 145 1.72 12.64 -2.45
C GLU A 145 2.46 13.88 -3.00
N LYS A 146 1.74 15.00 -3.16
CA LYS A 146 2.28 16.23 -3.72
C LYS A 146 3.15 17.03 -2.74
N TYR A 147 2.74 17.13 -1.47
CA TYR A 147 3.34 18.08 -0.52
C TYR A 147 4.15 17.43 0.60
N GLN A 148 4.00 16.12 0.84
CA GLN A 148 4.70 15.36 1.87
C GLN A 148 5.65 14.33 1.23
N THR A 149 6.57 14.81 0.40
CA THR A 149 7.52 13.94 -0.31
C THR A 149 8.70 13.55 0.59
N PRO A 150 9.42 12.45 0.30
CA PRO A 150 10.60 12.06 1.08
C PRO A 150 11.71 13.11 1.13
N LYS A 151 11.76 14.02 0.15
CA LYS A 151 12.80 15.07 0.06
C LYS A 151 12.34 16.41 0.64
N SER A 152 11.04 16.62 0.80
CA SER A 152 10.49 17.89 1.26
C SER A 152 9.11 17.71 1.91
N HIS A 153 9.02 18.13 3.17
CA HIS A 153 7.75 18.25 3.89
C HIS A 153 7.27 19.70 3.83
N PHE A 154 6.35 19.99 2.90
CA PHE A 154 5.82 21.33 2.71
C PHE A 154 4.47 21.48 3.41
N GLY A 155 4.39 22.44 4.34
CA GLY A 155 3.17 22.72 5.10
C GLY A 155 2.84 21.63 6.12
N ILE A 156 1.65 21.73 6.72
CA ILE A 156 1.15 20.76 7.70
C ILE A 156 0.48 19.61 6.94
N PRO A 157 0.81 18.34 7.22
CA PRO A 157 0.16 17.20 6.57
C PRO A 157 -1.37 17.28 6.68
N PRO A 158 -2.11 17.11 5.58
CA PRO A 158 -3.56 17.14 5.60
C PRO A 158 -4.09 15.93 6.37
N GLN A 159 -5.24 16.10 7.00
CA GLN A 159 -5.96 15.01 7.68
C GLN A 159 -7.27 14.72 6.96
N CYS A 160 -7.74 13.49 7.07
CA CYS A 160 -9.00 13.04 6.49
C CYS A 160 -9.95 12.54 7.57
N VAL A 161 -11.19 13.04 7.58
CA VAL A 161 -12.27 12.52 8.45
C VAL A 161 -13.46 12.13 7.61
N THR A 162 -13.89 10.89 7.76
CA THR A 162 -15.02 10.37 6.99
C THR A 162 -16.11 9.82 7.89
N PHE A 163 -17.36 9.92 7.46
CA PHE A 163 -18.53 9.45 8.19
C PHE A 163 -19.33 8.49 7.31
N GLY A 164 -19.46 7.22 7.74
CA GLY A 164 -20.16 6.20 6.96
C GLY A 164 -19.57 5.99 5.56
N SER A 165 -18.25 6.06 5.44
CA SER A 165 -17.59 5.90 4.14
C SER A 165 -17.70 4.44 3.66
N PRO A 166 -18.05 4.19 2.39
CA PRO A 166 -17.71 2.91 1.77
C PRO A 166 -16.19 2.72 1.75
N LEU A 167 -15.76 1.46 1.60
CA LEU A 167 -14.36 1.14 1.32
C LEU A 167 -13.93 1.78 -0.03
N VAL A 168 -12.62 1.96 -0.23
CA VAL A 168 -12.12 2.71 -1.41
C VAL A 168 -11.19 1.87 -2.28
N GLY A 169 -10.25 1.15 -1.66
CA GLY A 169 -9.21 0.42 -2.39
C GLY A 169 -8.93 -0.96 -1.81
N ASN A 170 -8.10 -1.71 -2.52
CA ASN A 170 -7.75 -3.08 -2.17
C ASN A 170 -6.64 -3.17 -1.09
N HIS A 171 -6.16 -4.39 -0.81
CA HIS A 171 -5.07 -4.59 0.15
C HIS A 171 -3.79 -3.83 -0.21
N ILE A 172 -3.47 -3.62 -1.49
CA ILE A 172 -2.30 -2.83 -1.94
C ILE A 172 -2.47 -1.37 -1.57
N PHE A 173 -3.68 -0.82 -1.69
CA PHE A 173 -4.00 0.53 -1.24
C PHE A 173 -3.68 0.68 0.26
N SER A 174 -4.18 -0.27 1.07
CA SER A 174 -3.95 -0.31 2.52
C SER A 174 -2.45 -0.44 2.86
N HIS A 175 -1.75 -1.38 2.21
CA HIS A 175 -0.30 -1.59 2.32
C HIS A 175 0.49 -0.32 1.99
N ALA A 176 0.21 0.32 0.84
CA ALA A 176 0.91 1.51 0.39
C ALA A 176 0.75 2.67 1.38
N THR A 177 -0.46 2.91 1.90
CA THR A 177 -0.66 3.98 2.89
C THR A 177 0.09 3.75 4.20
N ARG A 178 0.35 2.49 4.59
CA ARG A 178 1.18 2.20 5.77
C ARG A 178 2.67 2.32 5.46
N ARG A 179 3.12 1.82 4.31
CA ARG A 179 4.51 1.96 3.85
C ARG A 179 4.97 3.42 3.81
N GLU A 180 4.14 4.31 3.30
CA GLU A 180 4.44 5.76 3.23
C GLU A 180 4.22 6.49 4.58
N ASN A 181 3.80 5.78 5.63
CA ASN A 181 3.38 6.33 6.91
C ASN A 181 2.26 7.40 6.77
N TRP A 182 1.25 7.11 5.96
CA TRP A 182 0.10 8.00 5.73
C TRP A 182 -1.17 7.55 6.44
N ALA A 183 -1.29 6.26 6.78
CA ALA A 183 -2.50 5.68 7.35
C ALA A 183 -3.00 6.42 8.62
N HIS A 184 -2.08 6.96 9.42
CA HIS A 184 -2.40 7.68 10.66
C HIS A 184 -3.07 9.06 10.44
N HIS A 185 -3.15 9.55 9.19
CA HIS A 185 -3.87 10.77 8.83
C HIS A 185 -5.36 10.56 8.51
N PHE A 186 -5.84 9.31 8.49
CA PHE A 186 -7.20 8.97 8.09
C PHE A 186 -8.02 8.44 9.26
N PHE A 187 -9.17 9.06 9.51
CA PHE A 187 -10.08 8.74 10.59
C PHE A 187 -11.48 8.44 10.04
N HIS A 188 -11.93 7.20 10.22
CA HIS A 188 -13.18 6.69 9.67
C HIS A 188 -14.19 6.44 10.78
N TYR A 189 -15.17 7.33 10.93
CA TYR A 189 -16.28 7.15 11.86
C TYR A 189 -17.34 6.23 11.26
N VAL A 190 -17.67 5.18 11.99
CA VAL A 190 -18.62 4.15 11.57
C VAL A 190 -19.62 3.89 12.70
N MET A 191 -20.90 4.15 12.46
CA MET A 191 -21.95 3.67 13.37
C MET A 191 -22.03 2.14 13.28
N ARG A 192 -22.30 1.49 14.42
CA ARG A 192 -22.22 0.03 14.58
C ARG A 192 -22.89 -0.73 13.44
N TYR A 193 -24.14 -0.41 13.12
CA TYR A 193 -24.94 -1.09 12.11
C TYR A 193 -24.94 -0.40 10.74
N ASP A 194 -24.28 0.75 10.55
CA ASP A 194 -24.31 1.48 9.27
C ASP A 194 -23.96 0.58 8.08
N MET A 195 -24.88 0.44 7.13
CA MET A 195 -24.66 -0.48 6.03
C MET A 195 -23.59 0.00 5.05
N VAL A 196 -23.40 1.31 4.88
CA VAL A 196 -22.61 1.89 3.78
C VAL A 196 -21.14 1.47 3.76
N PRO A 197 -20.42 1.40 4.89
CA PRO A 197 -19.07 0.85 4.94
C PRO A 197 -18.94 -0.62 4.50
N ARG A 198 -20.05 -1.37 4.41
CA ARG A 198 -20.06 -2.80 4.07
C ARG A 198 -20.48 -3.08 2.62
N ILE A 199 -21.05 -2.11 1.91
CA ILE A 199 -21.71 -2.31 0.61
C ILE A 199 -20.78 -2.89 -0.45
N LEU A 200 -19.56 -2.35 -0.54
CA LEU A 200 -18.59 -2.82 -1.53
C LEU A 200 -17.99 -4.21 -1.19
N LEU A 201 -18.37 -4.82 -0.06
CA LEU A 201 -18.04 -6.23 0.20
C LEU A 201 -18.91 -7.18 -0.63
N ALA A 202 -19.99 -6.68 -1.25
CA ALA A 202 -20.84 -7.43 -2.16
C ALA A 202 -20.67 -6.99 -3.62
N PRO A 203 -20.75 -7.94 -4.57
CA PRO A 203 -20.73 -7.63 -5.99
C PRO A 203 -22.04 -6.96 -6.41
N LEU A 204 -21.99 -6.14 -7.47
CA LEU A 204 -23.17 -5.44 -7.97
C LEU A 204 -24.31 -6.40 -8.33
N SER A 205 -23.97 -7.57 -8.87
CA SER A 205 -24.94 -8.61 -9.26
C SER A 205 -25.76 -9.17 -8.10
N SER A 206 -25.27 -9.06 -6.86
CA SER A 206 -25.99 -9.51 -5.66
C SER A 206 -26.89 -8.42 -5.07
N LEU A 207 -26.73 -7.16 -5.47
CA LEU A 207 -27.52 -6.05 -4.94
C LEU A 207 -28.77 -5.87 -5.84
N CYS A 208 -29.92 -6.36 -5.36
CA CYS A 208 -31.21 -6.20 -6.06
C CYS A 208 -31.63 -4.72 -6.10
N ASP A 209 -31.99 -4.25 -7.30
CA ASP A 209 -32.40 -2.88 -7.63
C ASP A 209 -31.40 -1.76 -7.28
N PRO A 210 -31.36 -0.68 -8.08
CA PRO A 210 -30.33 0.33 -7.96
C PRO A 210 -30.40 0.99 -6.57
N ILE A 211 -29.35 0.75 -5.78
CA ILE A 211 -28.73 1.58 -4.71
C ILE A 211 -29.36 2.97 -4.56
N SER A 212 -29.62 3.70 -5.65
CA SER A 212 -30.41 4.93 -5.70
C SER A 212 -31.61 5.07 -4.75
N GLN A 213 -32.37 4.00 -4.44
CA GLN A 213 -33.49 4.11 -3.51
C GLN A 213 -33.06 4.19 -2.04
N TYR A 214 -31.93 3.60 -1.63
CA TYR A 214 -31.54 3.47 -0.22
C TYR A 214 -30.57 4.54 0.29
N PHE A 215 -29.97 5.30 -0.62
CA PHE A 215 -28.84 6.19 -0.32
C PHE A 215 -29.22 7.67 -0.28
N ASN A 216 -30.51 7.98 -0.15
CA ASN A 216 -31.00 9.34 -0.05
C ASN A 216 -31.10 9.79 1.44
N PRO A 217 -30.09 10.44 2.03
CA PRO A 217 -30.17 10.99 3.37
C PRO A 217 -31.19 12.13 3.53
N LYS A 218 -31.73 12.69 2.43
CA LYS A 218 -32.84 13.66 2.46
C LYS A 218 -34.23 13.02 2.46
N SER A 219 -34.33 11.71 2.20
CA SER A 219 -35.59 10.98 2.21
C SER A 219 -36.12 10.93 3.65
N LYS A 220 -36.89 11.96 4.05
CA LYS A 220 -37.76 11.91 5.25
C LYS A 220 -38.69 10.69 5.20
N SER A 221 -38.92 10.17 4.00
CA SER A 221 -39.62 8.92 3.74
C SER A 221 -38.98 7.71 4.42
N PHE A 222 -37.65 7.52 4.46
CA PHE A 222 -37.07 6.35 5.15
C PHE A 222 -37.43 6.29 6.63
N MET A 223 -37.56 7.43 7.29
CA MET A 223 -37.93 7.51 8.71
C MET A 223 -39.43 7.34 8.96
N SER A 224 -40.24 7.19 7.90
CA SER A 224 -41.69 7.02 8.00
C SER A 224 -42.08 5.55 8.03
N GLU A 225 -42.96 5.22 8.97
CA GLU A 225 -43.48 3.87 9.18
C GLU A 225 -44.24 3.28 7.98
N SER A 226 -44.77 4.13 7.09
CA SER A 226 -45.44 3.70 5.86
C SER A 226 -44.45 3.26 4.78
N VAL A 227 -43.33 3.97 4.64
CA VAL A 227 -42.27 3.66 3.66
C VAL A 227 -41.42 2.48 4.14
N ARG A 228 -41.19 2.38 5.47
CA ARG A 228 -40.57 1.20 6.09
C ARG A 228 -41.29 -0.08 5.70
N ARG A 229 -42.63 -0.08 5.76
CA ARG A 229 -43.45 -1.23 5.35
C ARG A 229 -43.45 -1.47 3.84
N ALA A 230 -43.47 -0.42 3.03
CA ALA A 230 -43.46 -0.54 1.58
C ALA A 230 -42.15 -1.14 1.03
N ASN A 231 -41.01 -0.86 1.67
CA ASN A 231 -39.68 -1.29 1.21
C ASN A 231 -39.07 -2.41 2.08
N ALA A 232 -39.86 -3.06 2.94
CA ALA A 232 -39.36 -4.01 3.94
C ALA A 232 -38.58 -5.18 3.31
N THR A 233 -39.17 -5.83 2.31
CA THR A 233 -38.55 -6.97 1.61
C THR A 233 -37.26 -6.57 0.92
N ALA A 234 -37.29 -5.52 0.12
CA ALA A 234 -36.13 -5.08 -0.65
C ALA A 234 -34.98 -4.55 0.24
N THR A 235 -35.30 -3.93 1.38
CA THR A 235 -34.32 -3.56 2.42
C THR A 235 -33.68 -4.78 3.06
N SER A 236 -34.49 -5.81 3.35
CA SER A 236 -34.03 -7.07 3.91
C SER A 236 -33.13 -7.82 2.93
N ASP A 237 -33.55 -7.96 1.67
CA ASP A 237 -32.78 -8.60 0.61
C ASP A 237 -31.42 -7.91 0.41
N PHE A 238 -31.41 -6.57 0.38
CA PHE A 238 -30.19 -5.78 0.27
C PHE A 238 -29.23 -6.03 1.45
N TYR A 239 -29.76 -6.02 2.67
CA TYR A 239 -28.98 -6.30 3.88
C TYR A 239 -28.41 -7.72 3.84
N PHE A 240 -29.24 -8.74 3.58
CA PHE A 240 -28.81 -10.13 3.56
C PHE A 240 -27.82 -10.42 2.44
N ALA A 241 -28.01 -9.86 1.24
CA ALA A 241 -27.07 -10.00 0.13
C ALA A 241 -25.69 -9.42 0.51
N THR A 242 -25.69 -8.23 1.13
CA THR A 242 -24.45 -7.58 1.52
C THR A 242 -23.75 -8.32 2.67
N MET A 243 -24.49 -8.68 3.72
CA MET A 243 -23.93 -9.39 4.88
C MET A 243 -23.48 -10.82 4.55
N SER A 244 -24.16 -11.50 3.62
CA SER A 244 -23.73 -12.83 3.15
C SER A 244 -22.39 -12.76 2.43
N ASN A 245 -22.21 -11.77 1.55
CA ASN A 245 -20.92 -11.57 0.89
C ASN A 245 -19.83 -11.11 1.88
N ALA A 246 -20.18 -10.23 2.82
CA ALA A 246 -19.29 -9.83 3.92
C ALA A 246 -18.86 -11.04 4.78
N ALA A 247 -19.77 -11.99 5.06
CA ALA A 247 -19.46 -13.23 5.75
C ALA A 247 -18.45 -14.09 4.95
N THR A 248 -18.65 -14.22 3.65
CA THR A 248 -17.76 -15.01 2.78
C THR A 248 -16.34 -14.45 2.80
N ILE A 249 -16.17 -13.14 2.60
CA ILE A 249 -14.85 -12.51 2.56
C ILE A 249 -14.17 -12.51 3.93
N THR A 250 -14.90 -12.26 5.01
CA THR A 250 -14.33 -12.27 6.37
C THR A 250 -13.86 -13.64 6.79
N ASN A 251 -14.64 -14.70 6.47
CA ASN A 251 -14.23 -16.08 6.71
C ASN A 251 -13.02 -16.49 5.86
N TYR A 252 -13.00 -16.12 4.57
CA TYR A 252 -11.86 -16.39 3.69
C TYR A 252 -10.59 -15.73 4.23
N VAL A 253 -10.67 -14.44 4.59
CA VAL A 253 -9.54 -13.70 5.16
C VAL A 253 -9.10 -14.32 6.48
N ALA A 254 -10.02 -14.60 7.41
CA ALA A 254 -9.67 -15.22 8.69
C ALA A 254 -8.96 -16.57 8.50
N SER A 255 -9.44 -17.40 7.57
CA SER A 255 -8.80 -18.69 7.23
C SER A 255 -7.37 -18.51 6.72
N LYS A 256 -7.15 -17.54 5.82
CA LYS A 256 -5.82 -17.18 5.31
C LYS A 256 -4.90 -16.70 6.44
N LEU A 257 -5.42 -15.83 7.33
CA LEU A 257 -4.66 -15.32 8.47
C LEU A 257 -4.28 -16.45 9.42
N MET A 258 -5.18 -17.40 9.70
CA MET A 258 -4.87 -18.56 10.55
C MET A 258 -3.87 -19.55 9.93
N GLY A 259 -3.45 -19.34 8.68
CA GLY A 259 -2.51 -20.22 7.98
C GLY A 259 -3.14 -21.55 7.57
N SER A 260 -4.46 -21.60 7.40
CA SER A 260 -5.14 -22.79 6.91
C SER A 260 -4.59 -23.16 5.53
N THR A 261 -4.08 -24.39 5.41
CA THR A 261 -3.62 -24.99 4.16
C THR A 261 -4.76 -25.65 3.38
N GLU A 262 -6.02 -25.42 3.78
CA GLU A 262 -7.19 -25.95 3.08
C GLU A 262 -7.22 -25.45 1.63
N THR A 263 -6.75 -26.33 0.74
CA THR A 263 -6.77 -26.16 -0.72
C THR A 263 -8.19 -25.92 -1.24
N THR A 264 -9.21 -26.38 -0.53
CA THR A 264 -10.64 -26.18 -0.85
C THR A 264 -11.03 -24.70 -0.83
N LEU A 265 -10.69 -23.94 0.21
CA LEU A 265 -11.03 -22.51 0.30
C LEU A 265 -10.26 -21.65 -0.72
N LEU A 266 -8.99 -21.98 -0.97
CA LEU A 266 -8.20 -21.34 -2.02
C LEU A 266 -8.76 -21.64 -3.42
N THR A 267 -9.25 -22.87 -3.63
CA THR A 267 -9.88 -23.29 -4.89
C THR A 267 -11.25 -22.64 -5.06
N MET A 268 -12.06 -22.52 -4.00
CA MET A 268 -13.36 -21.83 -4.01
C MET A 268 -13.23 -20.35 -4.36
N ALA A 269 -12.17 -19.67 -3.93
CA ALA A 269 -11.91 -18.28 -4.31
C ALA A 269 -11.66 -18.08 -5.82
N ASN A 270 -11.35 -19.15 -6.58
CA ASN A 270 -11.28 -19.08 -8.04
C ASN A 270 -12.68 -19.09 -8.71
N PHE A 271 -13.70 -19.59 -8.01
CA PHE A 271 -15.06 -19.72 -8.54
C PHE A 271 -16.03 -18.68 -7.96
N ILE A 272 -15.76 -18.18 -6.76
CA ILE A 272 -16.59 -17.19 -6.08
C ILE A 272 -15.87 -15.84 -6.12
N PRO A 273 -16.41 -14.82 -6.82
CA PRO A 273 -15.80 -13.50 -6.84
C PRO A 273 -15.81 -12.91 -5.42
N LEU A 274 -14.62 -12.62 -4.90
CA LEU A 274 -14.42 -12.03 -3.59
C LEU A 274 -14.12 -10.53 -3.72
N SER A 275 -14.73 -9.71 -2.87
CA SER A 275 -14.50 -8.27 -2.89
C SER A 275 -13.02 -7.95 -2.68
N PRO A 276 -12.41 -7.11 -3.55
CA PRO A 276 -11.01 -6.71 -3.39
C PRO A 276 -10.83 -5.67 -2.30
N TYR A 277 -11.88 -4.94 -1.92
CA TYR A 277 -11.79 -3.75 -1.07
C TYR A 277 -11.41 -4.10 0.37
N ARG A 278 -10.53 -3.30 0.97
CA ARG A 278 -10.03 -3.51 2.33
C ARG A 278 -10.04 -2.22 3.15
N PRO A 279 -10.18 -2.31 4.48
CA PRO A 279 -9.97 -1.16 5.35
C PRO A 279 -8.53 -0.64 5.30
N PHE A 280 -8.37 0.65 5.56
CA PHE A 280 -7.09 1.32 5.75
C PHE A 280 -7.28 2.50 6.71
N GLY A 281 -6.21 2.99 7.33
CA GLY A 281 -6.31 4.09 8.30
C GLY A 281 -6.94 3.67 9.63
N THR A 282 -7.40 4.65 10.41
CA THR A 282 -7.95 4.44 11.75
C THR A 282 -9.47 4.42 11.70
N TYR A 283 -10.10 3.33 12.16
CA TYR A 283 -11.56 3.24 12.27
C TYR A 283 -12.01 3.52 13.70
N ILE A 284 -13.11 4.26 13.82
CA ILE A 284 -13.74 4.64 15.08
C ILE A 284 -15.19 4.14 15.03
N PHE A 285 -15.42 2.97 15.63
CA PHE A 285 -16.74 2.38 15.75
C PHE A 285 -17.51 3.02 16.90
N CYS A 286 -18.70 3.53 16.61
CA CYS A 286 -19.55 4.22 17.57
C CYS A 286 -20.67 3.30 18.05
N THR A 287 -20.74 3.04 19.36
CA THR A 287 -21.75 2.15 19.95
C THR A 287 -23.04 2.92 20.27
N GLY A 288 -24.18 2.41 19.80
CA GLY A 288 -25.49 3.07 19.90
C GLY A 288 -26.36 2.68 21.10
N ASN A 289 -25.99 1.65 21.86
CA ASN A 289 -26.84 1.06 22.90
C ASN A 289 -26.17 1.19 24.29
N GLY A 290 -26.64 2.11 25.14
CA GLY A 290 -26.24 2.20 26.56
C GLY A 290 -26.28 3.61 27.17
N GLN A 291 -26.24 3.70 28.50
CA GLN A 291 -26.10 4.96 29.26
C GLN A 291 -24.77 5.70 28.97
N LEU A 292 -23.76 5.01 28.42
CA LEU A 292 -22.46 5.56 28.03
C LEU A 292 -22.11 5.11 26.60
N ARG A 293 -22.27 6.01 25.64
CA ARG A 293 -21.86 5.81 24.24
C ARG A 293 -20.33 5.78 24.16
N LYS A 294 -19.76 4.79 23.48
CA LYS A 294 -18.30 4.61 23.37
C LYS A 294 -17.82 4.74 21.93
N GLN A 295 -16.60 5.22 21.79
CA GLN A 295 -15.85 5.28 20.55
C GLN A 295 -14.73 4.24 20.61
N ILE A 296 -14.83 3.20 19.79
CA ILE A 296 -13.89 2.08 19.78
C ILE A 296 -12.96 2.25 18.59
N VAL A 297 -11.69 2.49 18.89
CA VAL A 297 -10.65 2.81 17.90
C VAL A 297 -9.89 1.55 17.52
N ILE A 298 -9.81 1.25 16.22
CA ILE A 298 -9.12 0.08 15.68
C ILE A 298 -8.27 0.51 14.48
N LYS A 299 -6.98 0.14 14.48
CA LYS A 299 -6.02 0.49 13.42
C LYS A 299 -5.64 -0.69 12.51
N ASN A 300 -5.70 -1.91 13.03
CA ASN A 300 -5.35 -3.10 12.25
C ASN A 300 -6.43 -3.33 11.16
N PRO A 301 -6.08 -3.27 9.86
CA PRO A 301 -7.05 -3.31 8.77
C PRO A 301 -7.80 -4.65 8.70
N GLU A 302 -7.12 -5.76 9.03
CA GLU A 302 -7.73 -7.09 9.02
C GLU A 302 -8.72 -7.22 10.17
N ALA A 303 -8.40 -6.70 11.34
CA ALA A 303 -9.32 -6.62 12.48
C ALA A 303 -10.55 -5.76 12.17
N VAL A 304 -10.36 -4.59 11.54
CA VAL A 304 -11.47 -3.73 11.10
C VAL A 304 -12.40 -4.49 10.15
N LEU A 305 -11.85 -5.26 9.20
CA LEU A 305 -12.66 -6.04 8.26
C LEU A 305 -13.55 -7.05 8.99
N GLN A 306 -13.03 -7.70 10.02
CA GLN A 306 -13.81 -8.61 10.87
C GLN A 306 -14.92 -7.84 11.63
N VAL A 307 -14.59 -6.71 12.25
CA VAL A 307 -15.57 -5.90 12.98
C VAL A 307 -16.67 -5.37 12.06
N LEU A 308 -16.36 -4.97 10.81
CA LEU A 308 -17.36 -4.51 9.84
C LEU A 308 -18.48 -5.55 9.63
N PHE A 309 -18.14 -6.84 9.65
CA PHE A 309 -19.12 -7.93 9.57
C PHE A 309 -19.79 -8.23 10.92
N PHE A 310 -19.01 -8.60 11.93
CA PHE A 310 -19.56 -9.12 13.19
C PHE A 310 -20.37 -8.08 13.97
N SER A 311 -19.99 -6.80 13.91
CA SER A 311 -20.69 -5.75 14.66
C SER A 311 -22.10 -5.44 14.14
N ALA A 312 -22.39 -5.83 12.90
CA ALA A 312 -23.66 -5.60 12.22
C ALA A 312 -24.51 -6.88 12.10
N GLN A 313 -24.20 -7.95 12.83
CA GLN A 313 -24.99 -9.18 12.85
C GLN A 313 -26.30 -9.03 13.65
N LEU A 314 -27.29 -9.85 13.29
CA LEU A 314 -28.53 -10.04 14.04
C LEU A 314 -28.23 -10.75 15.38
N SER A 315 -28.91 -10.36 16.47
CA SER A 315 -29.00 -11.26 17.61
C SER A 315 -29.93 -12.44 17.26
N THR A 316 -29.89 -13.52 18.04
CA THR A 316 -30.68 -14.74 17.82
C THR A 316 -32.18 -14.57 18.05
N GLU A 317 -32.66 -13.38 18.43
CA GLU A 317 -34.07 -13.12 18.67
C GLU A 317 -34.78 -12.81 17.33
N GLU A 318 -35.73 -13.66 16.94
CA GLU A 318 -36.51 -13.56 15.69
C GLU A 318 -37.21 -12.21 15.51
N ALA A 319 -37.49 -11.49 16.61
CA ALA A 319 -38.05 -10.14 16.60
C ALA A 319 -37.10 -9.06 16.04
N GLU A 320 -35.77 -9.25 16.10
CA GLU A 320 -34.79 -8.29 15.58
C GLU A 320 -34.48 -8.47 14.09
N ALA A 321 -34.82 -9.63 13.50
CA ALA A 321 -34.50 -9.96 12.10
C ALA A 321 -35.14 -8.99 11.10
N ALA A 322 -36.31 -8.42 11.43
CA ALA A 322 -36.98 -7.40 10.63
C ALA A 322 -36.50 -5.96 10.93
N GLU A 323 -35.91 -5.71 12.10
CA GLU A 323 -35.56 -4.36 12.57
C GLU A 323 -34.12 -3.98 12.24
N VAL A 324 -33.17 -4.92 12.25
CA VAL A 324 -31.76 -4.63 11.97
C VAL A 324 -31.50 -4.16 10.53
N PRO A 325 -32.10 -4.73 9.47
CA PRO A 325 -31.95 -4.19 8.11
C PRO A 325 -32.35 -2.71 8.05
N TYR A 326 -33.45 -2.34 8.70
CA TYR A 326 -33.90 -0.96 8.77
C TYR A 326 -32.99 -0.07 9.63
N ARG A 327 -32.57 -0.57 10.79
CA ARG A 327 -31.59 0.08 11.65
C ARG A 327 -30.28 0.37 10.91
N SER A 328 -29.83 -0.53 10.05
CA SER A 328 -28.59 -0.39 9.28
C SER A 328 -28.62 0.82 8.33
N LEU A 329 -29.78 1.10 7.74
CA LEU A 329 -30.00 2.29 6.91
C LEU A 329 -30.16 3.55 7.76
N ARG A 330 -30.88 3.45 8.89
CA ARG A 330 -31.11 4.56 9.81
C ARG A 330 -29.79 5.08 10.41
N GLU A 331 -28.88 4.18 10.80
CA GLU A 331 -27.61 4.56 11.39
C GLU A 331 -26.71 5.36 10.42
N HIS A 332 -26.91 5.20 9.10
CA HIS A 332 -26.22 6.02 8.11
C HIS A 332 -26.68 7.50 8.13
N ALA A 333 -27.91 7.79 8.57
CA ALA A 333 -28.46 9.14 8.52
C ALA A 333 -28.22 9.97 9.81
N ILE A 334 -27.83 9.33 10.91
CA ILE A 334 -27.85 9.95 12.26
C ILE A 334 -26.48 10.36 12.79
N TYR A 335 -25.42 10.35 11.97
CA TYR A 335 -24.07 10.77 12.38
C TYR A 335 -24.05 12.13 13.10
N GLY A 336 -24.77 13.12 12.56
CA GLY A 336 -24.80 14.48 13.11
C GLY A 336 -25.38 14.54 14.52
N THR A 337 -26.44 13.77 14.81
CA THR A 337 -27.06 13.73 16.14
C THR A 337 -26.28 12.86 17.12
N GLU A 338 -25.69 11.78 16.64
CA GLU A 338 -25.04 10.79 17.49
C GLU A 338 -23.66 11.26 17.94
N LEU A 339 -22.87 11.87 17.05
CA LEU A 339 -21.54 12.38 17.40
C LEU A 339 -21.59 13.57 18.37
N GLN A 340 -22.59 14.46 18.26
CA GLN A 340 -22.77 15.57 19.22
C GLN A 340 -23.03 15.09 20.66
N LYS A 341 -23.64 13.92 20.80
CA LYS A 341 -23.97 13.31 22.10
C LYS A 341 -22.82 12.44 22.63
N MET A 342 -21.83 12.14 21.80
CA MET A 342 -20.63 11.38 22.18
C MET A 342 -19.56 12.36 22.67
N GLY A 343 -19.59 12.71 23.96
CA GLY A 343 -18.51 13.49 24.57
C GLY A 343 -17.13 12.85 24.38
N THR A 344 -16.06 13.62 24.57
CA THR A 344 -14.65 13.20 24.35
C THR A 344 -14.13 12.15 25.33
N GLN A 345 -14.92 11.70 26.31
CA GLN A 345 -14.45 10.96 27.50
C GLN A 345 -14.57 9.42 27.41
N ASN A 346 -15.20 8.87 26.37
CA ASN A 346 -15.46 7.42 26.25
C ASN A 346 -14.75 6.76 25.05
N VAL A 347 -13.46 7.05 24.86
CA VAL A 347 -12.65 6.46 23.78
C VAL A 347 -11.90 5.22 24.30
N VAL A 348 -12.11 4.07 23.66
CA VAL A 348 -11.42 2.81 23.93
C VAL A 348 -10.55 2.45 22.73
N ASN A 349 -9.23 2.42 22.92
CA ASN A 349 -8.30 1.98 21.88
C ASN A 349 -8.11 0.46 21.94
N LEU A 350 -8.50 -0.23 20.87
CA LEU A 350 -8.40 -1.68 20.70
C LEU A 350 -7.07 -2.02 19.98
N ASP A 351 -5.96 -1.50 20.52
CA ASP A 351 -4.61 -1.68 19.96
C ASP A 351 -3.96 -3.01 20.40
N GLN A 352 -4.38 -3.61 21.53
CA GLN A 352 -3.85 -4.88 22.07
C GLN A 352 -4.76 -6.07 21.70
N LEU A 353 -4.90 -6.31 20.40
CA LEU A 353 -5.75 -7.39 19.87
C LEU A 353 -5.28 -8.79 20.31
N ASP A 354 -3.99 -8.96 20.59
CA ASP A 354 -3.37 -10.20 21.11
C ASP A 354 -3.89 -10.59 22.49
N LYS A 355 -4.35 -9.62 23.29
CA LYS A 355 -4.82 -9.81 24.67
C LYS A 355 -6.34 -9.89 24.81
N ILE A 356 -7.08 -9.88 23.70
CA ILE A 356 -8.55 -9.99 23.71
C ILE A 356 -8.94 -11.29 24.41
N PRO A 357 -9.69 -11.30 25.51
CA PRO A 357 -10.05 -12.53 26.21
C PRO A 357 -11.00 -13.40 25.37
N LEU A 358 -10.78 -14.72 25.44
CA LEU A 358 -11.59 -15.74 24.75
C LEU A 358 -12.60 -16.43 25.69
N SER A 359 -12.64 -16.06 26.96
CA SER A 359 -13.63 -16.50 27.93
C SER A 359 -14.20 -15.27 28.64
N GLU A 360 -15.51 -15.29 28.91
CA GLU A 360 -16.21 -14.25 29.66
C GLU A 360 -15.78 -14.22 31.13
N ASP A 361 -15.32 -15.36 31.67
CA ASP A 361 -14.91 -15.54 33.08
C ASP A 361 -13.45 -15.17 33.37
N ALA A 362 -12.72 -14.62 32.38
CA ALA A 362 -11.33 -14.26 32.58
C ALA A 362 -11.22 -13.09 33.57
N ALA A 363 -10.95 -13.42 34.84
CA ALA A 363 -10.62 -12.49 35.92
C ALA A 363 -9.34 -11.70 35.58
N GLY A 364 -9.46 -10.69 34.74
CA GLY A 364 -8.40 -9.79 34.32
C GLY A 364 -8.49 -8.44 35.02
N GLY A 365 -7.36 -7.71 35.05
CA GLY A 365 -7.32 -6.34 35.57
C GLY A 365 -8.22 -5.35 34.80
N SER A 366 -8.36 -4.12 35.30
CA SER A 366 -9.32 -3.11 34.81
C SER A 366 -9.34 -2.90 33.29
N THR A 367 -8.18 -2.98 32.62
CA THR A 367 -8.07 -2.87 31.15
C THR A 367 -8.78 -3.99 30.40
N ALA A 368 -8.70 -5.24 30.88
CA ALA A 368 -9.35 -6.38 30.24
C ALA A 368 -10.87 -6.27 30.34
N THR A 369 -11.40 -5.80 31.47
CA THR A 369 -12.82 -5.51 31.66
C THR A 369 -13.32 -4.42 30.71
N ILE A 370 -12.54 -3.35 30.52
CA ILE A 370 -12.88 -2.27 29.58
C ILE A 370 -12.94 -2.79 28.14
N ILE A 371 -11.96 -3.62 27.73
CA ILE A 371 -11.92 -4.23 26.41
C ILE A 371 -13.10 -5.20 26.22
N ASN A 372 -13.38 -6.05 27.21
CA ASN A 372 -14.55 -6.96 27.18
C ASN A 372 -15.84 -6.19 26.95
N THR A 373 -16.09 -5.17 27.79
CA THR A 373 -17.29 -4.36 27.67
C THR A 373 -17.37 -3.67 26.30
N ALA A 374 -16.25 -3.20 25.75
CA ALA A 374 -16.23 -2.60 24.41
C ALA A 374 -16.56 -3.62 23.29
N LEU A 375 -16.07 -4.85 23.40
CA LEU A 375 -16.40 -5.93 22.46
C LEU A 375 -17.88 -6.32 22.57
N ASP A 376 -18.44 -6.38 23.78
CA ASP A 376 -19.85 -6.68 24.04
C ASP A 376 -20.76 -5.56 23.55
N ASP A 377 -20.37 -4.29 23.73
CA ASP A 377 -21.09 -3.12 23.18
C ASP A 377 -21.13 -3.12 21.64
N LEU A 378 -20.16 -3.78 20.99
CA LEU A 378 -20.13 -4.04 19.55
C LEU A 378 -20.85 -5.35 19.16
N GLY A 379 -21.27 -6.17 20.13
CA GLY A 379 -21.89 -7.48 19.88
C GLY A 379 -20.92 -8.53 19.34
N LEU A 380 -19.63 -8.42 19.69
CA LEU A 380 -18.60 -9.32 19.18
C LEU A 380 -18.50 -10.59 20.03
N GLY A 381 -19.20 -11.63 19.58
CA GLY A 381 -19.15 -12.96 20.19
C GLY A 381 -17.80 -13.69 20.01
N LEU A 382 -17.71 -14.90 20.57
CA LEU A 382 -16.46 -15.68 20.63
C LEU A 382 -15.75 -15.84 19.28
N ARG A 383 -16.51 -16.14 18.21
CA ARG A 383 -15.94 -16.30 16.85
C ARG A 383 -15.30 -15.00 16.34
N ALA A 384 -15.93 -13.86 16.58
CA ALA A 384 -15.36 -12.55 16.22
C ALA A 384 -14.05 -12.31 16.96
N ARG A 385 -14.03 -12.57 18.27
CA ARG A 385 -12.85 -12.41 19.14
C ARG A 385 -11.67 -13.29 18.67
N LEU A 386 -11.94 -14.53 18.25
CA LEU A 386 -10.94 -15.42 17.66
C LEU A 386 -10.35 -14.82 16.37
N PHE A 387 -11.17 -14.27 15.49
CA PHE A 387 -10.69 -13.68 14.23
C PHE A 387 -9.91 -12.39 14.45
N LEU A 388 -10.26 -11.60 15.48
CA LEU A 388 -9.45 -10.44 15.89
C LEU A 388 -8.07 -10.87 16.42
N ARG A 389 -7.98 -11.94 17.21
CA ARG A 389 -6.70 -12.51 17.62
C ARG A 389 -5.89 -13.05 16.43
N ALA A 390 -6.53 -13.70 15.47
CA ALA A 390 -5.86 -14.18 14.27
C ALA A 390 -5.24 -13.02 13.45
N ALA A 391 -5.93 -11.88 13.36
CA ALA A 391 -5.38 -10.65 12.77
C ALA A 391 -4.17 -10.11 13.55
N ALA A 392 -4.21 -10.17 14.89
CA ALA A 392 -3.08 -9.77 15.74
C ALA A 392 -1.86 -10.69 15.56
N GLU A 393 -2.09 -12.01 15.57
CA GLU A 393 -1.06 -13.03 15.42
C GLU A 393 -0.45 -13.02 14.01
N TRP A 394 -1.24 -12.72 12.99
CA TRP A 394 -0.72 -12.46 11.65
C TRP A 394 0.25 -11.28 11.63
N GLU A 395 -0.14 -10.15 12.23
CA GLU A 395 0.73 -8.97 12.29
C GLU A 395 2.01 -9.24 13.10
N ALA A 396 1.89 -9.94 14.23
CA ALA A 396 3.03 -10.36 15.05
C ALA A 396 4.02 -11.24 14.26
N ARG A 397 3.52 -12.22 13.48
CA ARG A 397 4.36 -13.06 12.61
C ARG A 397 5.12 -12.26 11.56
N ARG A 398 4.55 -11.17 11.04
CA ARG A 398 5.25 -10.28 10.10
C ARG A 398 6.46 -9.61 10.76
N PHE A 399 6.28 -9.09 11.98
CA PHE A 399 7.38 -8.53 12.76
C PHE A 399 8.42 -9.58 13.17
N ASP A 400 8.00 -10.80 13.49
CA ASP A 400 8.91 -11.90 13.76
C ASP A 400 9.74 -12.30 12.53
N ASN A 401 9.11 -12.34 11.35
CA ASN A 401 9.81 -12.57 10.09
C ASN A 401 10.84 -11.48 9.83
N GLU A 402 10.49 -10.21 10.04
CA GLU A 402 11.44 -9.11 9.93
C GLU A 402 12.60 -9.25 10.93
N ARG A 403 12.32 -9.61 12.19
CA ARG A 403 13.37 -9.83 13.20
C ARG A 403 14.38 -10.89 12.75
N LYS A 404 13.90 -12.02 12.21
CA LYS A 404 14.77 -13.08 11.66
C LYS A 404 15.66 -12.57 10.53
N PHE A 405 15.16 -11.69 9.66
CA PHE A 405 16.00 -11.10 8.61
C PHE A 405 16.96 -10.04 9.14
N ASN A 406 16.57 -9.29 10.18
CA ASN A 406 17.50 -8.38 10.86
C ASN A 406 18.67 -9.14 11.50
N GLU A 407 18.44 -10.33 12.06
CA GLU A 407 19.51 -11.20 12.56
C GLU A 407 20.45 -11.68 11.43
N LYS A 408 19.92 -11.91 10.23
CA LYS A 408 20.72 -12.27 9.03
C LYS A 408 21.51 -11.09 8.44
N LYS A 409 21.29 -9.83 8.86
CA LYS A 409 22.01 -8.66 8.30
C LYS A 409 23.52 -8.77 8.45
N ALA A 410 24.01 -9.15 9.63
CA ALA A 410 25.44 -9.24 9.89
C ALA A 410 26.14 -10.21 8.92
N PHE A 411 25.51 -11.36 8.67
CA PHE A 411 25.96 -12.34 7.68
C PHE A 411 26.01 -11.73 6.26
N VAL A 412 24.95 -11.05 5.83
CA VAL A 412 24.91 -10.40 4.51
C VAL A 412 26.03 -9.35 4.41
N GLU A 413 26.24 -8.53 5.43
CA GLU A 413 27.29 -7.52 5.42
C GLU A 413 28.70 -8.11 5.39
N GLU A 414 28.94 -9.19 6.12
CA GLU A 414 30.20 -9.94 6.08
C GLU A 414 30.48 -10.49 4.68
N LYS A 415 29.49 -11.15 4.06
CA LYS A 415 29.60 -11.68 2.71
C LYS A 415 29.78 -10.59 1.65
N LEU A 416 29.16 -9.42 1.81
CA LEU A 416 29.42 -8.28 0.92
C LEU A 416 30.84 -7.73 1.09
N LYS A 417 31.42 -7.75 2.29
CA LYS A 417 32.83 -7.38 2.51
C LYS A 417 33.79 -8.37 1.84
N GLU A 418 33.48 -9.66 1.84
CA GLU A 418 34.26 -10.67 1.10
C GLU A 418 34.27 -10.36 -0.41
N LEU A 419 33.11 -10.05 -1.00
CA LEU A 419 33.02 -9.69 -2.42
C LEU A 419 33.68 -8.35 -2.75
N GLN A 420 33.67 -7.40 -1.80
CA GLN A 420 34.41 -6.15 -1.94
C GLN A 420 35.93 -6.40 -1.99
N LYS A 421 36.47 -7.29 -1.14
CA LYS A 421 37.89 -7.71 -1.21
C LYS A 421 38.21 -8.41 -2.52
N TYR A 422 37.31 -9.27 -3.00
CA TYR A 422 37.44 -9.91 -4.32
C TYR A 422 37.51 -8.89 -5.46
N ARG A 423 36.71 -7.82 -5.36
CA ARG A 423 36.76 -6.72 -6.32
C ARG A 423 38.12 -6.01 -6.33
N GLU A 424 38.61 -5.65 -5.15
CA GLU A 424 39.91 -4.99 -4.95
C GLU A 424 41.06 -5.86 -5.48
N PHE A 425 41.00 -7.18 -5.27
CA PHE A 425 41.97 -8.12 -5.80
C PHE A 425 42.09 -8.03 -7.34
N TRP A 426 40.98 -7.97 -8.07
CA TRP A 426 41.00 -7.84 -9.53
C TRP A 426 41.42 -6.45 -10.00
N GLU A 427 41.03 -5.40 -9.27
CA GLU A 427 41.45 -4.03 -9.53
C GLU A 427 42.99 -3.89 -9.48
N HIS A 428 43.66 -4.53 -8.51
CA HIS A 428 45.13 -4.59 -8.44
C HIS A 428 45.77 -5.28 -9.65
N GLN A 429 45.05 -6.21 -10.28
CA GLN A 429 45.48 -6.89 -11.52
C GLN A 429 45.12 -6.08 -12.78
N LYS A 430 44.65 -4.83 -12.63
CA LYS A 430 44.19 -3.95 -13.71
C LYS A 430 43.09 -4.57 -14.58
N ARG A 431 42.27 -5.45 -13.99
CA ARG A 431 41.08 -6.06 -14.62
C ARG A 431 39.84 -5.78 -13.77
N GLY A 432 38.67 -5.80 -14.41
CA GLY A 432 37.40 -5.77 -13.69
C GLY A 432 37.11 -7.11 -13.01
N PHE A 433 36.53 -7.08 -11.82
CA PHE A 433 36.08 -8.29 -11.11
C PHE A 433 35.01 -9.08 -11.89
N TYR A 434 34.23 -8.39 -12.74
CA TYR A 434 33.31 -9.00 -13.69
C TYR A 434 34.04 -9.96 -14.64
N ASP A 435 35.12 -9.48 -15.27
CA ASP A 435 35.91 -10.24 -16.23
C ASP A 435 36.61 -11.43 -15.56
N GLY A 436 37.24 -11.20 -14.42
CA GLY A 436 37.89 -12.26 -13.65
C GLY A 436 36.92 -13.38 -13.27
N PHE A 437 35.73 -13.01 -12.78
CA PHE A 437 34.70 -13.97 -12.45
C PHE A 437 34.18 -14.75 -13.66
N ARG A 438 34.04 -14.08 -14.80
CA ARG A 438 33.58 -14.69 -16.05
C ARG A 438 34.58 -15.71 -16.59
N GLU A 439 35.86 -15.39 -16.58
CA GLU A 439 36.97 -16.27 -16.98
C GLU A 439 37.08 -17.47 -16.02
N HIS A 440 36.94 -17.22 -14.71
CA HIS A 440 36.88 -18.22 -13.64
C HIS A 440 38.09 -19.14 -13.56
N GLU A 441 39.29 -18.56 -13.62
CA GLU A 441 40.56 -19.29 -13.65
C GLU A 441 41.17 -19.45 -12.25
N LYS A 442 40.80 -18.61 -11.29
CA LYS A 442 41.41 -18.54 -9.95
C LYS A 442 40.52 -19.12 -8.86
N THR A 443 41.15 -19.55 -7.77
CA THR A 443 40.46 -20.06 -6.57
C THR A 443 39.52 -19.02 -5.94
N GLU A 444 39.90 -17.75 -6.02
CA GLU A 444 39.16 -16.59 -5.56
C GLU A 444 37.83 -16.45 -6.32
N ASP A 445 37.79 -16.81 -7.60
CA ASP A 445 36.57 -16.74 -8.43
C ASP A 445 35.55 -17.79 -7.97
N PHE A 446 36.04 -18.99 -7.59
CA PHE A 446 35.19 -20.03 -7.01
C PHE A 446 34.63 -19.59 -5.66
N SER A 447 35.47 -19.02 -4.79
CA SER A 447 35.02 -18.48 -3.50
C SER A 447 33.97 -17.38 -3.67
N ALA A 448 34.19 -16.45 -4.60
CA ALA A 448 33.21 -15.41 -4.93
C ALA A 448 31.89 -16.00 -5.43
N ASN A 449 31.92 -17.11 -6.17
CA ASN A 449 30.71 -17.77 -6.67
C ASN A 449 29.90 -18.43 -5.54
N VAL A 450 30.56 -19.03 -4.56
CA VAL A 450 29.90 -19.55 -3.35
C VAL A 450 29.25 -18.41 -2.57
N THR A 451 30.00 -17.33 -2.29
CA THR A 451 29.47 -16.15 -1.58
C THR A 451 28.30 -15.49 -2.33
N ARG A 452 28.35 -15.45 -3.67
CA ARG A 452 27.23 -15.00 -4.52
C ARG A 452 25.97 -15.84 -4.31
N LEU A 453 26.10 -17.16 -4.22
CA LEU A 453 24.97 -18.08 -3.99
C LEU A 453 24.38 -17.95 -2.58
N ASP A 454 25.23 -17.83 -1.56
CA ASP A 454 24.81 -17.60 -0.18
C ASP A 454 23.96 -16.34 -0.07
N LEU A 455 24.44 -15.23 -0.66
CA LEU A 455 23.71 -13.97 -0.70
C LEU A 455 22.40 -14.09 -1.49
N ALA A 456 22.41 -14.79 -2.64
CA ALA A 456 21.20 -15.02 -3.42
C ALA A 456 20.11 -15.74 -2.61
N GLY A 457 20.48 -16.77 -1.83
CA GLY A 457 19.55 -17.51 -0.98
C GLY A 457 18.85 -16.63 0.06
N VAL A 458 19.60 -15.78 0.75
CA VAL A 458 19.01 -14.84 1.74
C VAL A 458 18.05 -13.86 1.07
N TRP A 459 18.45 -13.26 -0.05
CA TRP A 459 17.61 -12.29 -0.74
C TRP A 459 16.37 -12.92 -1.37
N ASP A 460 16.47 -14.10 -1.96
CA ASP A 460 15.32 -14.81 -2.54
C ASP A 460 14.29 -15.15 -1.45
N GLU A 461 14.72 -15.52 -0.23
CA GLU A 461 13.83 -15.74 0.92
C GLU A 461 13.09 -14.44 1.33
N ILE A 462 13.80 -13.30 1.37
CA ILE A 462 13.17 -11.98 1.63
C ILE A 462 12.13 -11.67 0.55
N ILE A 463 12.46 -11.89 -0.73
CA ILE A 463 11.54 -11.60 -1.84
C ILE A 463 10.29 -12.48 -1.75
N GLU A 464 10.41 -13.76 -1.42
CA GLU A 464 9.25 -14.63 -1.25
C GLU A 464 8.32 -14.13 -0.13
N LYS A 465 8.87 -13.70 1.01
CA LYS A 465 8.06 -13.12 2.10
C LYS A 465 7.38 -11.81 1.73
N LEU A 466 8.03 -10.97 0.90
CA LEU A 466 7.39 -9.76 0.37
C LEU A 466 6.27 -10.07 -0.61
N ARG A 467 6.45 -11.07 -1.47
CA ARG A 467 5.42 -11.51 -2.42
C ARG A 467 4.15 -12.01 -1.73
N SER A 468 4.28 -12.65 -0.57
CA SER A 468 3.15 -13.13 0.23
C SER A 468 2.62 -12.12 1.26
N TYR A 469 3.15 -10.88 1.30
CA TYR A 469 2.83 -9.85 2.30
C TYR A 469 3.09 -10.29 3.75
N GLU A 470 4.08 -11.16 3.95
CA GLU A 470 4.48 -11.73 5.25
C GLU A 470 5.57 -10.91 5.97
N LEU A 471 5.90 -9.71 5.47
CA LEU A 471 6.74 -8.72 6.13
C LEU A 471 5.94 -7.44 6.40
N PRO A 472 6.33 -6.61 7.38
CA PRO A 472 5.64 -5.37 7.69
C PRO A 472 5.56 -4.44 6.48
N ASP A 473 4.49 -3.66 6.38
CA ASP A 473 4.22 -2.85 5.18
C ASP A 473 5.31 -1.80 4.93
N GLU A 474 5.97 -1.34 5.98
CA GLU A 474 7.05 -0.36 5.95
C GLU A 474 8.39 -0.95 5.49
N PHE A 475 8.53 -2.28 5.38
CA PHE A 475 9.81 -2.95 5.13
C PHE A 475 10.52 -2.41 3.88
N GLU A 476 9.80 -2.30 2.75
CA GLU A 476 10.34 -1.80 1.47
C GLU A 476 10.73 -0.30 1.52
N GLY A 477 10.28 0.44 2.54
CA GLY A 477 10.61 1.85 2.77
C GLY A 477 11.77 2.07 3.75
N LYS A 478 12.30 1.02 4.39
CA LYS A 478 13.35 1.16 5.40
C LYS A 478 14.70 1.46 4.75
N LYS A 479 15.26 2.64 5.07
CA LYS A 479 16.53 3.12 4.52
C LYS A 479 17.67 2.09 4.63
N GLU A 480 17.79 1.39 5.76
CA GLU A 480 18.83 0.37 5.94
C GLU A 480 18.74 -0.77 4.91
N TRP A 481 17.52 -1.23 4.60
CA TRP A 481 17.28 -2.29 3.63
C TRP A 481 17.45 -1.80 2.19
N ILE A 482 17.08 -0.54 1.91
CA ILE A 482 17.33 0.12 0.62
C ILE A 482 18.84 0.25 0.38
N ASP A 483 19.59 0.73 1.37
CA ASP A 483 21.04 0.92 1.28
C ASP A 483 21.77 -0.45 1.18
N LEU A 484 21.36 -1.45 1.97
CA LEU A 484 21.90 -2.81 1.89
C LEU A 484 21.60 -3.48 0.54
N GLY A 485 20.35 -3.37 0.06
CA GLY A 485 19.94 -3.91 -1.23
C GLY A 485 20.64 -3.23 -2.42
N THR A 486 20.89 -1.93 -2.32
CA THR A 486 21.66 -1.19 -3.32
C THR A 486 23.11 -1.67 -3.38
N ARG A 487 23.77 -1.81 -2.23
CA ARG A 487 25.14 -2.38 -2.16
C ARG A 487 25.19 -3.80 -2.69
N PHE A 488 24.25 -4.65 -2.28
CA PHE A 488 24.11 -6.01 -2.78
C PHE A 488 23.99 -6.04 -4.30
N ARG A 489 23.07 -5.25 -4.86
CA ARG A 489 22.86 -5.19 -6.31
C ARG A 489 24.14 -4.76 -7.05
N LYS A 490 24.82 -3.70 -6.58
CA LYS A 490 26.07 -3.20 -7.21
C LYS A 490 27.24 -4.20 -7.18
N LEU A 491 27.31 -5.09 -6.20
CA LEU A 491 28.39 -6.08 -6.07
C LEU A 491 28.05 -7.45 -6.66
N VAL A 492 26.80 -7.89 -6.54
CA VAL A 492 26.43 -9.29 -6.83
C VAL A 492 25.77 -9.43 -8.21
N GLU A 493 24.98 -8.45 -8.65
CA GLU A 493 24.33 -8.53 -9.96
C GLU A 493 25.33 -8.64 -11.12
N PRO A 494 26.47 -7.90 -11.15
CA PRO A 494 27.50 -8.11 -12.17
C PRO A 494 28.01 -9.55 -12.23
N LEU A 495 28.17 -10.21 -11.08
CA LEU A 495 28.63 -11.60 -11.01
C LEU A 495 27.56 -12.58 -11.52
N ASP A 496 26.28 -12.31 -11.26
CA ASP A 496 25.18 -13.09 -11.81
C ASP A 496 25.04 -12.90 -13.34
N VAL A 497 25.29 -11.68 -13.84
CA VAL A 497 25.39 -11.42 -15.29
C VAL A 497 26.57 -12.20 -15.87
N ALA A 498 27.76 -12.11 -15.28
CA ALA A 498 28.94 -12.85 -15.71
C ALA A 498 28.68 -14.36 -15.76
N ASN A 499 28.07 -14.90 -14.70
CA ASN A 499 27.69 -16.32 -14.63
C ASN A 499 26.69 -16.72 -15.73
N TYR A 500 25.72 -15.85 -16.03
CA TYR A 500 24.72 -16.08 -17.08
C TYR A 500 25.38 -16.24 -18.46
N TYR A 501 26.26 -15.30 -18.84
CA TYR A 501 26.92 -15.31 -20.14
C TYR A 501 28.09 -16.31 -20.23
N ARG A 502 28.75 -16.62 -19.10
CA ARG A 502 29.76 -17.69 -19.02
C ARG A 502 29.18 -19.04 -19.41
N HIS A 503 27.96 -19.35 -18.96
CA HIS A 503 27.28 -20.61 -19.27
C HIS A 503 26.48 -20.57 -20.57
N ALA A 504 26.77 -19.64 -21.48
CA ALA A 504 26.25 -19.65 -22.84
C ALA A 504 24.71 -19.66 -22.93
N ARG A 505 24.00 -19.08 -21.95
CA ARG A 505 22.53 -19.13 -21.88
C ARG A 505 21.82 -18.31 -22.97
N HIS A 506 22.55 -17.44 -23.68
CA HIS A 506 22.05 -16.65 -24.82
C HIS A 506 22.13 -17.36 -26.18
N TYR A 507 22.94 -18.41 -26.33
CA TYR A 507 23.21 -19.03 -27.64
C TYR A 507 22.11 -19.95 -28.17
N LYS A 508 21.05 -20.20 -27.40
CA LYS A 508 19.97 -21.11 -27.84
C LYS A 508 18.86 -20.43 -28.64
N ASP A 509 18.61 -19.14 -28.43
CA ASP A 509 17.67 -18.30 -29.19
C ASP A 509 17.92 -16.83 -28.84
N GLY A 510 17.93 -15.92 -29.82
CA GLY A 510 18.10 -14.46 -29.60
C GLY A 510 17.06 -13.81 -28.67
N ALA A 511 16.05 -14.56 -28.23
CA ALA A 511 15.02 -14.20 -27.25
C ALA A 511 15.40 -14.51 -25.78
N ASN A 512 16.66 -14.87 -25.50
CA ASN A 512 17.17 -15.23 -24.18
C ASN A 512 18.22 -14.21 -23.67
N SER A 513 17.90 -12.91 -23.71
CA SER A 513 18.75 -11.90 -23.05
C SER A 513 18.66 -12.03 -21.53
N TYR A 514 19.71 -11.58 -20.83
CA TYR A 514 19.68 -11.51 -19.37
C TYR A 514 18.52 -10.61 -18.89
N MET A 515 18.30 -9.48 -19.55
CA MET A 515 17.29 -8.50 -19.13
C MET A 515 15.85 -9.03 -19.26
N ASP A 516 15.58 -9.86 -20.27
CA ASP A 516 14.24 -10.40 -20.51
C ASP A 516 13.92 -11.61 -19.62
N LYS A 517 14.79 -12.63 -19.63
CA LYS A 517 14.52 -13.93 -18.97
C LYS A 517 15.50 -14.30 -17.85
N GLY A 518 16.66 -13.66 -17.77
CA GLY A 518 17.72 -14.00 -16.83
C GLY A 518 17.69 -13.24 -15.50
N ARG A 519 17.17 -12.01 -15.50
CA ARG A 519 17.30 -11.08 -14.38
C ARG A 519 16.37 -11.43 -13.21
N ALA A 520 16.95 -11.95 -12.14
CA ALA A 520 16.24 -12.39 -10.95
C ALA A 520 15.51 -11.25 -10.20
N LYS A 521 14.43 -11.59 -9.49
CA LYS A 521 13.62 -10.62 -8.73
C LYS A 521 14.38 -9.94 -7.60
N ARG A 522 15.35 -10.64 -6.97
CA ARG A 522 16.24 -10.10 -5.93
C ARG A 522 17.05 -8.86 -6.34
N TYR A 523 17.17 -8.56 -7.64
CA TYR A 523 17.77 -7.31 -8.12
C TYR A 523 16.73 -6.26 -8.49
N ARG A 524 15.61 -6.70 -9.07
CA ARG A 524 14.50 -5.83 -9.46
C ARG A 524 13.86 -5.13 -8.25
N TYR A 525 13.70 -5.83 -7.13
CA TYR A 525 13.07 -5.30 -5.92
C TYR A 525 13.90 -4.17 -5.30
N PRO A 526 15.17 -4.38 -4.89
CA PRO A 526 16.00 -3.30 -4.36
C PRO A 526 16.19 -2.12 -5.32
N GLN A 527 16.26 -2.36 -6.64
CA GLN A 527 16.29 -1.27 -7.61
C GLN A 527 15.02 -0.42 -7.51
N ARG A 528 13.84 -1.03 -7.55
CA ARG A 528 12.56 -0.33 -7.45
C ARG A 528 12.39 0.39 -6.10
N TRP A 529 12.91 -0.18 -5.01
CA TRP A 529 12.88 0.48 -3.69
C TRP A 529 13.70 1.77 -3.71
N LEU A 530 14.91 1.74 -4.27
CA LEU A 530 15.75 2.92 -4.41
C LEU A 530 15.08 3.97 -5.31
N GLU A 531 14.59 3.55 -6.47
CA GLU A 531 13.89 4.43 -7.43
C GLU A 531 12.69 5.12 -6.77
N HIS A 532 11.90 4.37 -5.99
CA HIS A 532 10.75 4.90 -5.27
C HIS A 532 11.16 5.88 -4.17
N ALA A 533 12.08 5.47 -3.29
CA ALA A 533 12.51 6.27 -2.15
C ALA A 533 13.11 7.62 -2.57
N GLU A 534 13.82 7.64 -3.69
CA GLU A 534 14.47 8.85 -4.21
C GLU A 534 13.67 9.54 -5.32
N ARG A 535 12.47 9.05 -5.66
CA ARG A 535 11.62 9.55 -6.75
C ARG A 535 12.37 9.64 -8.08
N ARG A 536 13.21 8.64 -8.38
CA ARG A 536 13.91 8.52 -9.67
C ARG A 536 12.96 7.92 -10.73
N PRO A 537 13.13 8.29 -12.01
CA PRO A 537 12.49 7.55 -13.09
C PRO A 537 13.01 6.11 -13.10
N ARG A 538 12.20 5.20 -13.64
CA ARG A 538 12.57 3.78 -13.79
C ARG A 538 13.73 3.66 -14.78
N GLU A 539 14.80 3.00 -14.37
CA GLU A 539 15.96 2.72 -15.24
C GLU A 539 15.87 1.27 -15.76
N VAL A 540 15.68 1.07 -17.07
CA VAL A 540 15.64 -0.29 -17.64
C VAL A 540 17.00 -0.95 -17.49
N ILE A 541 18.05 -0.23 -17.87
CA ILE A 541 19.45 -0.60 -17.68
C ILE A 541 19.98 0.28 -16.56
N SER A 542 20.52 -0.35 -15.52
CA SER A 542 21.06 0.31 -14.32
C SER A 542 22.55 0.03 -14.17
N GLU A 543 23.20 0.73 -13.25
CA GLU A 543 24.63 0.64 -12.96
C GLU A 543 25.11 -0.76 -12.52
N SER A 544 24.19 -1.64 -12.12
CA SER A 544 24.49 -3.00 -11.69
C SER A 544 24.29 -4.06 -12.77
N CYS A 545 23.53 -3.75 -13.83
CA CYS A 545 23.19 -4.70 -14.89
C CYS A 545 23.64 -4.27 -16.29
N PHE A 546 24.32 -3.12 -16.42
CA PHE A 546 24.78 -2.60 -17.71
C PHE A 546 25.70 -3.57 -18.47
N TRP A 547 26.41 -4.45 -17.77
CA TRP A 547 27.19 -5.53 -18.40
C TRP A 547 26.35 -6.42 -19.32
N ALA A 548 25.08 -6.65 -19.00
CA ALA A 548 24.19 -7.42 -19.87
C ALA A 548 23.97 -6.72 -21.22
N GLU A 549 23.83 -5.39 -21.21
CA GLU A 549 23.71 -4.61 -22.44
C GLU A 549 25.01 -4.64 -23.25
N VAL A 550 26.17 -4.57 -22.59
CA VAL A 550 27.49 -4.70 -23.24
C VAL A 550 27.62 -6.05 -23.94
N GLU A 551 27.28 -7.15 -23.28
CA GLU A 551 27.34 -8.50 -23.86
C GLU A 551 26.39 -8.66 -25.06
N ASP A 552 25.16 -8.15 -24.94
CA ASP A 552 24.16 -8.25 -26.00
C ASP A 552 24.55 -7.43 -27.23
N ILE A 553 25.06 -6.20 -27.05
CA ILE A 553 25.55 -5.38 -28.17
C ILE A 553 26.76 -6.06 -28.81
N ARG A 554 27.75 -6.48 -28.00
CA ARG A 554 28.95 -7.16 -28.49
C ARG A 554 28.61 -8.40 -29.31
N TYR A 555 27.69 -9.23 -28.83
CA TYR A 555 27.25 -10.43 -29.55
C TYR A 555 26.64 -10.08 -30.92
N LYS A 556 25.77 -9.07 -30.99
CA LYS A 556 25.15 -8.62 -32.25
C LYS A 556 26.18 -8.12 -33.26
N THR A 557 27.20 -7.41 -32.80
CA THR A 557 28.28 -6.88 -33.66
C THR A 557 29.33 -7.91 -34.07
N SER A 558 29.52 -8.99 -33.29
CA SER A 558 30.57 -9.99 -33.56
C SER A 558 30.07 -11.25 -34.28
N ASN A 559 28.81 -11.65 -34.11
CA ASN A 559 28.26 -12.90 -34.67
C ASN A 559 27.10 -12.71 -35.67
N GLY A 560 26.48 -11.53 -35.71
CA GLY A 560 25.55 -11.18 -36.78
C GLY A 560 26.30 -10.46 -37.91
N ASN A 561 25.78 -10.50 -39.13
CA ASN A 561 26.18 -9.54 -40.19
C ASN A 561 25.78 -8.09 -39.84
N GLY A 562 25.62 -7.76 -38.56
CA GLY A 562 25.10 -6.50 -38.06
C GLY A 562 26.16 -5.41 -38.15
N LEU A 563 25.77 -4.30 -38.76
CA LEU A 563 26.61 -3.11 -38.84
C LEU A 563 26.53 -2.34 -37.52
N PHE A 564 27.54 -1.53 -37.22
CA PHE A 564 27.51 -0.64 -36.06
C PHE A 564 26.25 0.24 -36.03
N GLU A 565 25.77 0.66 -37.21
CA GLU A 565 24.54 1.44 -37.36
C GLU A 565 23.30 0.74 -36.79
N ASP A 566 23.26 -0.60 -36.75
CA ASP A 566 22.13 -1.35 -36.20
C ASP A 566 22.04 -1.26 -34.65
N VAL A 567 23.15 -0.90 -34.00
CA VAL A 567 23.26 -0.83 -32.54
C VAL A 567 23.64 0.56 -32.02
N LYS A 568 23.92 1.52 -32.91
CA LYS A 568 24.43 2.85 -32.59
C LYS A 568 23.62 3.57 -31.53
N GLU A 569 22.29 3.60 -31.67
CA GLU A 569 21.40 4.26 -30.69
C GLU A 569 21.50 3.62 -29.29
N ARG A 570 21.67 2.30 -29.22
CA ARG A 570 21.85 1.58 -27.95
C ARG A 570 23.21 1.88 -27.33
N VAL A 571 24.26 1.95 -28.15
CA VAL A 571 25.60 2.33 -27.72
C VAL A 571 25.61 3.76 -27.16
N GLU A 572 25.12 4.74 -27.92
CA GLU A 572 25.06 6.15 -27.48
C GLU A 572 24.28 6.32 -26.18
N ARG A 573 23.14 5.61 -26.05
CA ARG A 573 22.35 5.59 -24.82
C ARG A 573 23.13 5.01 -23.64
N LEU A 574 23.78 3.86 -23.83
CA LEU A 574 24.58 3.21 -22.81
C LEU A 574 25.76 4.10 -22.37
N GLU A 575 26.46 4.74 -23.31
CA GLU A 575 27.54 5.66 -23.01
C GLU A 575 27.06 6.86 -22.18
N ALA A 576 25.91 7.45 -22.54
CA ALA A 576 25.31 8.54 -21.78
C ALA A 576 24.95 8.12 -20.35
N GLN A 577 24.42 6.89 -20.18
CA GLN A 577 24.13 6.33 -18.86
C GLN A 577 25.41 6.08 -18.04
N ILE A 578 26.44 5.48 -18.64
CA ILE A 578 27.75 5.24 -18.00
C ILE A 578 28.35 6.57 -17.53
N LYS A 579 28.38 7.60 -18.38
CA LYS A 579 28.83 8.94 -17.99
C LYS A 579 28.03 9.47 -16.80
N GLY A 580 26.71 9.33 -16.83
CA GLY A 580 25.82 9.75 -15.74
C GLY A 580 26.14 9.05 -14.42
N TRP A 581 26.32 7.73 -14.44
CA TRP A 581 26.67 6.96 -13.25
C TRP A 581 28.09 7.26 -12.75
N SER A 582 29.06 7.43 -13.65
CA SER A 582 30.44 7.78 -13.29
C SER A 582 30.53 9.14 -12.60
N VAL A 583 29.83 10.16 -13.12
CA VAL A 583 29.82 11.51 -12.52
C VAL A 583 29.16 11.50 -11.13
N LYS A 584 28.11 10.69 -10.94
CA LYS A 584 27.45 10.53 -9.64
C LYS A 584 28.24 9.67 -8.65
N GLY A 585 29.31 9.00 -9.08
CA GLY A 585 30.01 7.99 -8.30
C GLY A 585 29.21 6.70 -8.10
N ASP A 586 28.19 6.47 -8.92
CA ASP A 586 27.35 5.28 -8.86
C ASP A 586 28.00 4.06 -9.50
N LEU A 587 28.78 4.28 -10.57
CA LEU A 587 29.58 3.27 -11.25
C LEU A 587 31.00 3.25 -10.68
N ALA A 588 31.48 2.06 -10.35
CA ALA A 588 32.83 1.89 -9.83
C ALA A 588 33.89 1.94 -10.93
N LYS A 589 35.12 2.27 -10.53
CA LYS A 589 36.25 2.55 -11.44
C LYS A 589 36.78 1.31 -12.14
N ASP A 590 36.64 0.13 -11.53
CA ASP A 590 37.10 -1.14 -12.07
C ASP A 590 36.43 -1.52 -13.41
N ALA A 591 35.19 -1.07 -13.64
CA ALA A 591 34.48 -1.24 -14.89
C ALA A 591 35.16 -0.52 -16.09
N LEU A 592 35.99 0.49 -15.81
CA LEU A 592 36.65 1.34 -16.79
C LEU A 592 38.16 1.04 -16.92
N LEU A 593 38.65 -0.04 -16.29
CA LEU A 593 40.04 -0.47 -16.43
C LEU A 593 40.32 -1.00 -17.83
N GLU A 594 41.56 -0.89 -18.29
CA GLU A 594 41.95 -1.35 -19.63
C GLU A 594 41.63 -2.84 -19.89
N GLY A 595 41.71 -3.67 -18.85
CA GLY A 595 41.39 -5.10 -18.93
C GLY A 595 39.89 -5.44 -18.96
N SER A 596 39.01 -4.46 -18.78
CA SER A 596 37.55 -4.61 -18.71
C SER A 596 36.93 -5.02 -20.04
N THR A 597 35.91 -5.89 -20.02
CA THR A 597 35.11 -6.21 -21.22
C THR A 597 34.51 -4.96 -21.85
N LEU A 598 34.09 -3.96 -21.07
CA LEU A 598 33.54 -2.69 -21.57
C LEU A 598 34.59 -1.94 -22.39
N VAL A 599 35.79 -1.78 -21.85
CA VAL A 599 36.88 -1.03 -22.51
C VAL A 599 37.39 -1.78 -23.74
N LYS A 600 37.58 -3.10 -23.63
CA LYS A 600 37.98 -3.96 -24.74
C LYS A 600 36.96 -3.88 -25.89
N TRP A 601 35.67 -3.98 -25.59
CA TRP A 601 34.61 -3.84 -26.58
C TRP A 601 34.56 -2.43 -27.16
N TRP A 602 34.60 -1.38 -26.32
CA TRP A 602 34.55 0.00 -26.79
C TRP A 602 35.68 0.32 -27.76
N LYS A 603 36.90 -0.17 -27.52
CA LYS A 603 38.06 -0.02 -28.43
C LYS A 603 37.84 -0.66 -29.82
N THR A 604 36.91 -1.60 -29.96
CA THR A 604 36.54 -2.22 -31.26
C THR A 604 35.54 -1.39 -32.07
N LEU A 605 34.94 -0.35 -31.47
CA LEU A 605 33.98 0.52 -32.16
C LEU A 605 34.67 1.41 -33.21
N PRO A 606 33.92 1.88 -34.24
CA PRO A 606 34.46 2.77 -35.26
C PRO A 606 35.19 3.98 -34.67
N SER A 607 36.33 4.36 -35.27
CA SER A 607 37.13 5.50 -34.80
C SER A 607 36.32 6.80 -34.77
N SER A 608 35.51 7.04 -35.80
CA SER A 608 34.62 8.21 -35.89
C SER A 608 33.64 8.32 -34.72
N HIS A 609 33.12 7.19 -34.23
CA HIS A 609 32.26 7.15 -33.05
C HIS A 609 33.06 7.40 -31.77
N ARG A 610 34.19 6.69 -31.60
CA ARG A 610 35.03 6.81 -30.42
C ARG A 610 35.53 8.23 -30.18
N GLU A 611 35.87 8.96 -31.23
CA GLU A 611 36.31 10.35 -31.14
C GLU A 611 35.23 11.29 -30.58
N GLN A 612 33.95 10.98 -30.81
CA GLN A 612 32.79 11.77 -30.38
C GLN A 612 32.14 11.20 -29.10
N SER A 613 32.57 10.03 -28.65
CA SER A 613 32.00 9.32 -27.52
C SER A 613 32.11 10.12 -26.22
N CYS A 614 31.00 10.16 -25.49
CA CYS A 614 30.93 10.93 -24.25
C CYS A 614 31.67 10.27 -23.06
N ILE A 615 32.10 9.01 -23.22
CA ILE A 615 32.87 8.27 -22.20
C ILE A 615 34.36 8.16 -22.54
N ARG A 616 34.80 8.73 -23.66
CA ARG A 616 36.21 8.70 -24.09
C ARG A 616 37.17 9.12 -22.98
N SER A 617 36.91 10.22 -22.31
CA SER A 617 37.76 10.75 -21.23
C SER A 617 37.81 9.90 -19.96
N PHE A 618 36.97 8.86 -19.86
CA PHE A 618 37.01 7.90 -18.76
C PHE A 618 37.78 6.63 -19.14
N ILE A 619 38.09 6.43 -20.42
CA ILE A 619 38.73 5.22 -20.98
C ILE A 619 40.14 5.53 -21.49
N GLU A 620 40.31 6.66 -22.18
CA GLU A 620 41.58 7.25 -22.62
C GLU A 620 42.01 8.35 -21.65
#